data_AF-A0A851FKQ7-F1
#
_entry.id   AF-A0A851FKQ7-F1
#
_cell.length_a   1.000
_cell.length_b   1.000
_cell.length_c   1.000
_cell.angle_alpha   90.00
_cell.angle_beta   90.00
_cell.angle_gamma   90.00
#
_symmetry.space_group_name_H-M   'P 1'
#
loop_
_entity.id
_entity.type
_entity.pdbx_description
1 polymer ?
#
loop_
_entity_poly.entity_id
_entity_poly.type
_entity_poly.pdbx_seq_one_letter_code
_entity_poly.pdbx_strand_id
1 'polypeptide(L)'
;MDVINAALEAALSPGSGEPPTPTPVVVSVAPATLTIAHRQTEAVLCECRVRFLSFMGVGRDVRAFAFIMASAPGTFRCHMVWCEPNAAGLSEALQAACVV
;
A
#
# COMPACT_ATOMS: atom_id res chain seq x y z
N MET A 1 8.50 4.29 12.06
CA MET A 1 7.36 3.33 11.99
C MET A 1 6.05 4.01 12.39
N ASP A 2 6.08 5.04 13.22
CA ASP A 2 4.88 5.72 13.73
C ASP A 2 4.04 6.40 12.65
N VAL A 3 4.66 6.92 11.58
CA VAL A 3 3.93 7.56 10.47
C VAL A 3 3.01 6.59 9.74
N ILE A 4 3.46 5.35 9.46
CA ILE A 4 2.62 4.33 8.82
C ILE A 4 1.45 3.96 9.72
N ASN A 5 1.73 3.67 10.99
CA ASN A 5 0.69 3.28 11.93
C ASN A 5 -0.30 4.42 12.17
N ALA A 6 0.15 5.66 12.30
CA ALA A 6 -0.73 6.82 12.44
C ALA A 6 -1.61 7.01 11.18
N ALA A 7 -1.07 6.82 9.98
CA ALA A 7 -1.85 6.88 8.74
C ALA A 7 -2.88 5.74 8.64
N LEU A 8 -2.51 4.53 9.04
CA LEU A 8 -3.40 3.37 9.10
C LEU A 8 -4.54 3.59 10.09
N GLU A 9 -4.21 3.99 11.32
CA GLU A 9 -5.20 4.29 12.36
C GLU A 9 -6.14 5.42 11.91
N ALA A 10 -5.62 6.47 11.26
CA ALA A 10 -6.45 7.57 10.74
C ALA A 10 -7.37 7.13 9.60
N ALA A 11 -6.93 6.21 8.74
CA ALA A 11 -7.74 5.69 7.63
C ALA A 11 -8.81 4.69 8.09
N LEU A 12 -8.53 3.95 9.16
CA LEU A 12 -9.44 2.99 9.77
C LEU A 12 -10.39 3.66 10.79
N SER A 13 -10.02 4.84 11.31
CA SER A 13 -10.85 5.61 12.23
C SER A 13 -12.01 6.28 11.48
N PRO A 14 -13.27 5.88 11.73
CA PRO A 14 -14.43 6.48 11.08
C PRO A 14 -14.63 7.90 11.61
N GLY A 15 -14.22 8.91 10.84
CA GLY A 15 -14.41 10.31 11.22
C GLY A 15 -15.87 10.77 11.28
N SER A 16 -16.80 10.06 10.62
CA SER A 16 -18.20 10.53 10.49
C SER A 16 -19.25 9.49 10.02
N GLY A 17 -18.98 8.19 10.02
CA GLY A 17 -19.90 7.18 9.46
C GLY A 17 -19.22 5.87 9.10
N GLU A 18 -20.03 4.93 8.59
CA GLU A 18 -19.72 3.52 8.29
C GLU A 18 -18.27 3.25 7.83
N PRO A 19 -17.61 2.17 8.32
CA PRO A 19 -16.23 1.86 7.96
C PRO A 19 -16.04 1.85 6.44
N PRO A 20 -14.89 2.34 5.94
CA PRO A 20 -14.62 2.35 4.51
C PRO A 20 -14.70 0.93 3.95
N THR A 21 -15.53 0.74 2.93
CA THR A 21 -15.65 -0.54 2.24
C THR A 21 -14.38 -0.80 1.43
N PRO A 22 -13.58 -1.83 1.78
CA PRO A 22 -12.33 -2.08 1.09
C PRO A 22 -12.61 -2.49 -0.36
N THR A 23 -11.93 -1.85 -1.31
CA THR A 23 -12.00 -2.23 -2.72
C THR A 23 -11.18 -3.51 -2.94
N PRO A 24 -11.72 -4.56 -3.56
CA PRO A 24 -10.97 -5.78 -3.82
C PRO A 24 -9.94 -5.52 -4.93
N VAL A 25 -8.66 -5.66 -4.59
CA VAL A 25 -7.56 -5.37 -5.50
C VAL A 25 -6.58 -6.54 -5.64
N VAL A 26 -5.85 -6.56 -6.75
CA VAL A 26 -4.65 -7.37 -6.96
C VAL A 26 -3.46 -6.42 -7.03
N VAL A 27 -2.40 -6.76 -6.30
CA VAL A 27 -1.15 -6.01 -6.30
C VAL A 27 -0.09 -6.83 -7.02
N SER A 28 0.41 -6.30 -8.13
CA SER A 28 1.46 -6.90 -8.94
C SER A 28 2.76 -6.13 -8.76
N VAL A 29 3.83 -6.84 -8.39
CA VAL A 29 5.16 -6.25 -8.19
C VAL A 29 6.08 -6.74 -9.31
N ALA A 30 6.64 -5.80 -10.07
CA ALA A 30 7.66 -6.01 -11.08
C ALA A 30 8.93 -5.20 -10.72
N PRO A 31 10.10 -5.45 -11.34
CA PRO A 31 11.38 -4.90 -10.89
C PRO A 31 11.44 -3.37 -10.72
N ALA A 32 10.61 -2.60 -11.45
CA ALA A 32 10.58 -1.13 -11.36
C ALA A 32 9.19 -0.55 -11.11
N THR A 33 8.15 -1.38 -11.06
CA THR A 33 6.75 -0.95 -11.02
C THR A 33 5.93 -1.80 -10.07
N LEU A 34 5.04 -1.14 -9.34
CA LEU A 34 4.00 -1.73 -8.54
C LEU A 34 2.66 -1.29 -9.11
N THR A 35 1.81 -2.26 -9.42
CA THR A 35 0.49 -2.00 -10.02
C THR A 35 -0.58 -2.51 -9.09
N ILE A 36 -1.56 -1.66 -8.79
CA ILE A 36 -2.77 -2.01 -8.06
C ILE A 36 -3.91 -1.99 -9.07
N ALA A 37 -4.57 -3.13 -9.27
CA ALA A 37 -5.70 -3.25 -10.17
C ALA A 37 -6.94 -3.79 -9.46
N HIS A 38 -8.12 -3.42 -9.92
CA HIS A 38 -9.37 -3.97 -9.40
C HIS A 38 -9.46 -5.46 -9.72
N ARG A 39 -9.79 -6.29 -8.72
CA ARG A 39 -9.71 -7.76 -8.82
C ARG A 39 -10.61 -8.36 -9.90
N GLN A 40 -11.78 -7.77 -10.15
CA GLN A 40 -12.76 -8.35 -11.09
C GLN A 40 -12.68 -7.76 -12.51
N THR A 41 -12.33 -6.48 -12.63
CA THR A 41 -12.37 -5.75 -13.90
C THR A 41 -11.00 -5.56 -14.51
N GLU A 42 -9.94 -5.91 -13.78
CA GLU A 42 -8.53 -5.69 -14.14
C GLU A 42 -8.18 -4.21 -14.41
N ALA A 43 -9.08 -3.29 -14.05
CA ALA A 43 -8.88 -1.87 -14.21
C ALA A 43 -7.74 -1.40 -13.30
N VAL A 44 -6.72 -0.75 -13.87
CA VAL A 44 -5.58 -0.22 -13.13
C VAL A 44 -6.02 0.97 -12.28
N LEU A 45 -5.82 0.87 -10.97
CA LEU A 45 -6.17 1.88 -9.97
C LEU A 45 -4.95 2.73 -9.56
N CYS A 46 -3.78 2.10 -9.42
CA CYS A 46 -2.49 2.79 -9.30
C CYS A 46 -1.47 2.06 -10.16
N GLU A 47 -0.62 2.84 -10.83
CA GLU A 47 0.70 2.39 -11.20
C GLU A 47 1.70 3.28 -10.47
N CYS A 48 2.56 2.66 -9.69
CA CYS A 48 3.47 3.33 -8.79
C CYS A 48 4.90 2.85 -9.12
N ARG A 49 5.89 3.75 -9.31
CA ARG A 49 7.27 3.34 -9.66
C ARG A 49 8.13 3.16 -8.43
N VAL A 50 8.81 2.02 -8.32
CA VAL A 50 9.60 1.63 -7.14
C VAL A 50 10.65 2.68 -6.76
N ARG A 51 11.29 3.33 -7.74
CA ARG A 51 12.26 4.42 -7.51
C ARG A 51 11.72 5.65 -6.76
N PHE A 52 10.40 5.81 -6.67
CA PHE A 52 9.75 6.89 -5.92
C PHE A 52 9.13 6.41 -4.61
N LEU A 53 9.26 5.12 -4.29
CA LEU A 53 8.89 4.58 -2.99
C LEU A 53 9.88 5.12 -1.97
N SER A 54 9.38 5.91 -1.03
CA SER A 54 10.20 6.51 0.03
C SER A 54 10.23 5.63 1.27
N PHE A 55 9.13 4.95 1.58
CA PHE A 55 9.00 4.09 2.76
C PHE A 55 7.93 3.04 2.55
N MET A 56 8.05 1.88 3.20
CA MET A 56 7.02 0.86 3.26
C MET A 56 7.10 0.09 4.57
N GLY A 57 6.02 -0.59 4.94
CA GLY A 57 6.00 -1.42 6.13
C GLY A 57 4.68 -2.12 6.38
N VAL A 58 4.76 -3.14 7.23
CA VAL A 58 3.59 -3.80 7.82
C VAL A 58 3.19 -3.00 9.07
N GLY A 59 1.89 -2.78 9.24
CA GLY A 59 1.32 -2.12 10.40
C GLY A 59 1.36 -2.99 11.66
N ARG A 60 0.78 -2.48 12.76
CA ARG A 60 0.60 -3.29 13.99
C ARG A 60 -0.25 -4.54 13.74
N ASP A 61 -1.29 -4.43 12.92
CA ASP A 61 -1.99 -5.59 12.39
C ASP A 61 -1.17 -6.18 11.25
N VAL A 62 -0.89 -7.48 11.33
CA VAL A 62 -0.06 -8.20 10.35
C VAL A 62 -0.67 -8.24 8.94
N ARG A 63 -1.96 -7.95 8.80
CA ARG A 63 -2.65 -7.84 7.50
C ARG A 63 -2.52 -6.46 6.88
N ALA A 64 -2.25 -5.44 7.69
CA ALA A 64 -2.12 -4.08 7.22
C ALA A 64 -0.75 -3.86 6.58
N PHE A 65 -0.72 -3.55 5.29
CA PHE A 65 0.48 -3.11 4.58
C PHE A 65 0.30 -1.67 4.13
N ALA A 66 1.37 -0.88 4.21
CA ALA A 66 1.38 0.47 3.65
C ALA A 66 2.72 0.79 2.97
N PHE A 67 2.64 1.61 1.93
CA PHE A 67 3.81 2.19 1.28
C PHE A 67 3.57 3.66 0.93
N ILE A 68 4.63 4.44 0.96
CA ILE A 68 4.64 5.88 0.76
C ILE A 68 5.40 6.18 -0.51
N MET A 69 4.75 6.91 -1.41
CA MET A 69 5.31 7.34 -2.69
C MET A 69 5.58 8.84 -2.64
N ALA A 70 6.74 9.27 -3.12
CA ALA A 70 7.00 10.67 -3.44
C ALA A 70 6.35 10.99 -4.79
N SER A 71 5.25 11.75 -4.79
CA SER A 71 4.52 12.12 -6.03
C SER A 71 5.07 13.40 -6.67
N ALA A 72 5.64 14.29 -5.85
CA ALA A 72 6.34 15.52 -6.25
C ALA A 72 7.32 15.92 -5.13
N PRO A 73 8.26 16.87 -5.37
CA PRO A 73 9.12 17.37 -4.30
C PRO A 73 8.31 17.86 -3.10
N GLY A 74 8.54 17.27 -1.92
CA GLY A 74 7.82 17.59 -0.69
C GLY A 74 6.38 17.06 -0.61
N THR A 75 5.88 16.36 -1.64
CA THR A 75 4.53 15.76 -1.65
C THR A 75 4.61 14.24 -1.60
N PHE A 76 3.94 13.65 -0.61
CA PHE A 76 3.93 12.22 -0.38
C PHE A 76 2.51 11.67 -0.40
N ARG A 77 2.34 10.46 -0.92
CA ARG A 77 1.07 9.72 -0.92
C ARG A 77 1.25 8.38 -0.24
N CYS A 78 0.46 8.11 0.79
CA CYS A 78 0.38 6.81 1.44
C CYS A 78 -0.67 5.95 0.73
N HIS A 79 -0.31 4.71 0.43
CA HIS A 79 -1.19 3.68 -0.08
C HIS A 79 -1.27 2.57 0.96
N MET A 80 -2.48 2.11 1.26
CA MET A 80 -2.73 1.06 2.24
C MET A 80 -3.42 -0.12 1.55
N VAL A 81 -2.96 -1.32 1.88
CA VAL A 81 -3.46 -2.57 1.34
C VAL A 81 -3.72 -3.52 2.51
N TRP A 82 -4.92 -4.08 2.56
CA TRP A 82 -5.27 -5.11 3.52
C TRP A 82 -5.07 -6.48 2.89
N CYS A 83 -4.19 -7.30 3.47
CA CYS A 83 -3.76 -8.58 2.91
C CYS A 83 -4.28 -9.74 3.76
N GLU A 84 -4.79 -10.79 3.12
CA GLU A 84 -5.21 -12.03 3.80
C GLU A 84 -4.30 -13.20 3.37
N PRO A 85 -3.79 -14.04 4.29
CA PRO A 85 -3.99 -13.97 5.75
C PRO A 85 -3.10 -12.94 6.46
N ASN A 86 -2.08 -12.42 5.79
CA ASN A 86 -1.18 -11.38 6.29
C ASN A 86 -0.43 -10.70 5.12
N ALA A 87 0.33 -9.65 5.42
CA ALA A 87 1.07 -8.83 4.46
C ALA A 87 2.48 -9.36 4.11
N ALA A 88 2.92 -10.50 4.66
CA ALA A 88 4.32 -10.94 4.54
C ALA A 88 4.75 -11.07 3.07
N GLY A 89 3.99 -11.83 2.26
CA GLY A 89 4.33 -12.04 0.85
C GLY A 89 4.38 -10.75 0.01
N LEU A 90 3.48 -9.79 0.28
CA LEU A 90 3.51 -8.50 -0.43
C LEU A 90 4.71 -7.65 0.02
N SER A 91 4.98 -7.61 1.33
CA SER A 91 6.10 -6.85 1.87
C SER A 91 7.45 -7.37 1.39
N GLU A 92 7.62 -8.70 1.31
CA GLU A 92 8.83 -9.35 0.80
C GLU A 92 9.01 -9.09 -0.70
N ALA A 93 7.94 -9.22 -1.49
CA ALA A 93 7.99 -8.97 -2.93
C ALA A 93 8.39 -7.52 -3.24
N LEU A 94 7.80 -6.55 -2.53
CA LEU A 94 8.14 -5.13 -2.74
C LEU A 94 9.54 -4.81 -2.20
N GLN A 95 9.95 -5.43 -1.09
CA GLN A 95 11.33 -5.32 -0.59
C GLN A 95 12.34 -5.83 -1.61
N ALA A 96 12.09 -6.99 -2.20
CA ALA A 96 12.93 -7.55 -3.25
C ALA A 96 13.04 -6.60 -4.44
N ALA A 97 11.92 -6.01 -4.89
CA ALA A 97 11.94 -5.04 -5.99
C ALA A 97 12.73 -3.76 -5.66
N CYS A 98 12.80 -3.35 -4.39
CA CYS A 98 13.57 -2.18 -3.96
C CYS A 98 15.09 -2.40 -3.90
N VAL A 99 15.56 -3.65 -3.84
CA VAL A 99 17.00 -3.98 -3.68
C VAL A 99 17.66 -4.45 -4.98
N VAL A 100 16.92 -4.49 -6.09
CA VAL A 100 17.41 -4.88 -7.43
C VAL A 100 18.20 -3.75 -8.09
#